data_AF-A0A923TCL2-F1
#
_entry.id   AF-A0A923TCL2-F1
#
_cell.length_a   1.000
_cell.length_b   1.000
_cell.length_c   1.000
_cell.angle_alpha   90.00
_cell.angle_beta   90.00
_cell.angle_gamma   90.00
#
_symmetry.space_group_name_H-M   'P 1'
#
loop_
_entity.id
_entity.type
_entity.pdbx_description
1 polymer ?
#
loop_
_entity_poly.entity_id
_entity_poly.type
_entity_poly.pdbx_seq_one_letter_code
_entity_poly.pdbx_strand_id
1 'polypeptide(L)' 'MPSLWHRMWPGLLIGSGATLIFSAVMNLVSAVILIEPSDAAALGISRAEVLVWYGAVLLAGGLLVGLGVRRRRLTRK' A
#
# COMPACT_ATOMS: atom_id res chain seq x y z
N MET A 1 0.59 -33.29 -0.93
CA MET A 1 1.62 -32.30 -1.33
C MET A 1 0.98 -30.92 -1.29
N PRO A 2 1.45 -29.95 -0.48
CA PRO A 2 0.94 -28.59 -0.58
C PRO A 2 1.25 -28.07 -1.99
N SER A 3 0.22 -27.60 -2.70
CA SER A 3 0.38 -27.08 -4.06
C SER A 3 1.37 -25.91 -4.09
N LEU A 4 2.08 -25.76 -5.21
CA LEU A 4 3.05 -24.67 -5.47
C LEU A 4 2.47 -23.29 -5.11
N TRP A 5 1.16 -23.13 -5.29
CA TRP A 5 0.36 -21.97 -4.92
C TRP A 5 0.52 -21.54 -3.44
N HIS A 6 0.49 -22.48 -2.49
CA HIS A 6 0.60 -22.16 -1.06
C HIS A 6 2.00 -21.68 -0.66
N ARG A 7 3.03 -22.03 -1.42
CA ARG A 7 4.40 -21.57 -1.19
C ARG A 7 4.63 -20.16 -1.74
N MET A 8 3.96 -19.79 -2.84
CA MET A 8 4.08 -18.48 -3.48
C MET A 8 3.24 -17.40 -2.80
N TRP A 9 2.08 -17.77 -2.25
CA TRP A 9 1.12 -16.84 -1.63
C TRP A 9 1.72 -15.84 -0.62
N PRO A 10 2.57 -16.24 0.34
CA PRO A 10 3.16 -15.31 1.29
C PRO A 10 4.08 -14.29 0.60
N GLY A 11 4.82 -14.72 -0.43
CA GLY A 11 5.68 -13.83 -1.22
C GLY A 11 4.88 -12.82 -2.02
N LEU A 12 3.77 -13.26 -2.64
CA LEU A 12 2.86 -12.39 -3.38
C LEU A 12 2.21 -11.33 -2.47
N LEU A 13 1.76 -11.71 -1.27
CA LEU A 13 1.20 -10.77 -0.30
C LEU A 13 2.21 -9.72 0.16
N ILE A 14 3.45 -10.14 0.44
CA ILE A 14 4.52 -9.22 0.83
C ILE A 14 4.89 -8.29 -0.32
N GLY A 15 5.05 -8.84 -1.53
CA GLY A 15 5.41 -8.06 -2.72
C GLY A 15 4.34 -7.03 -3.06
N SER A 16 3.09 -7.44 -3.20
CA SER A 16 1.96 -6.53 -3.48
C SER A 16 1.77 -5.48 -2.38
N GLY A 17 1.88 -5.88 -1.12
CA GLY A 17 1.82 -4.95 0.01
C GLY A 17 2.94 -3.91 -0.02
N ALA A 18 4.18 -4.32 -0.32
CA ALA A 18 5.31 -3.40 -0.46
C ALA A 18 5.14 -2.44 -1.63
N THR A 19 4.62 -2.90 -2.78
CA THR A 19 4.30 -2.05 -3.93
C THR A 19 3.25 -1.00 -3.57
N LEU A 20 2.19 -1.38 -2.86
CA LEU A 20 1.16 -0.44 -2.40
C LEU A 20 1.69 0.59 -1.42
N ILE A 21 2.55 0.17 -0.48
CA ILE A 21 3.22 1.10 0.44
C ILE A 21 4.05 2.11 -0.34
N PHE A 22 4.90 1.63 -1.26
CA PHE A 22 5.74 2.52 -2.07
C PHE A 22 4.91 3.50 -2.90
N SER A 23 3.88 3.00 -3.58
CA SER A 23 2.97 3.84 -4.36
C SER A 23 2.27 4.89 -3.49
N ALA A 24 1.73 4.49 -2.33
CA ALA A 24 1.08 5.41 -1.40
C ALA A 24 2.03 6.48 -0.88
N VAL A 25 3.26 6.12 -0.49
CA VAL A 25 4.27 7.07 -0.03
C VAL A 25 4.60 8.07 -1.12
N MET A 26 4.88 7.61 -2.35
CA MET A 26 5.18 8.51 -3.47
C MET A 26 4.04 9.49 -3.73
N ASN A 27 2.80 9.01 -3.73
CA ASN A 27 1.64 9.88 -3.94
C ASN A 27 1.36 10.83 -2.78
N LEU A 28 1.58 10.42 -1.52
CA LEU A 28 1.48 11.31 -0.36
C LEU A 28 2.53 12.41 -0.40
N VAL A 29 3.77 12.06 -0.75
CA VAL A 29 4.86 13.03 -0.92
C VAL A 29 4.54 14.00 -2.06
N SER A 30 4.07 13.50 -3.20
CA SER A 30 3.59 14.34 -4.30
C SER A 30 2.44 15.24 -3.87
N ALA A 31 1.47 14.74 -3.10
CA ALA A 31 0.35 15.54 -2.60
C ALA A 31 0.78 16.63 -1.62
N VAL A 32 1.88 16.41 -0.89
CA VAL A 32 2.41 17.37 0.08
C VAL A 32 3.27 18.45 -0.59
N ILE A 33 4.01 18.08 -1.65
CA ILE A 33 4.98 18.96 -2.31
C ILE A 33 4.38 19.67 -3.53
N LEU A 34 3.57 18.99 -4.35
CA LEU A 34 3.05 19.53 -5.62
C LEU A 34 1.69 20.21 -5.50
N ILE A 35 0.86 19.88 -4.51
CA ILE A 35 -0.47 20.50 -4.40
C ILE A 35 -0.34 21.82 -3.64
N GLU A 36 -0.08 22.90 -4.38
CA GLU A 36 -0.39 24.25 -3.89
C GLU A 36 -1.92 24.43 -3.79
N PRO A 37 -2.43 25.29 -2.89
CA PRO A 37 -3.87 25.53 -2.72
C PRO A 37 -4.58 25.93 -4.02
N SER A 38 -3.84 26.54 -4.96
CA SER A 38 -4.28 26.92 -6.31
C SER A 38 -4.59 25.71 -7.20
N ASP A 39 -3.76 24.65 -7.17
CA ASP A 39 -3.94 23.46 -8.00
C ASP A 39 -5.06 22.54 -7.48
N ALA A 40 -5.31 22.56 -6.17
CA ALA A 40 -6.45 21.87 -5.55
C ALA A 40 -7.80 22.40 -6.08
N ALA A 41 -7.88 23.69 -6.41
CA ALA A 41 -9.07 24.30 -7.01
C ALA A 41 -9.24 23.89 -8.49
N ALA A 42 -8.14 23.70 -9.23
CA ALA A 42 -8.17 23.30 -10.63
C ALA A 42 -8.51 21.80 -10.82
N LEU A 43 -8.08 20.94 -9.89
CA LEU A 43 -8.32 19.49 -9.92
C LEU A 43 -9.63 19.08 -9.24
N GLY A 44 -10.30 19.99 -8.52
CA GLY A 44 -11.54 19.72 -7.80
C GLY A 44 -11.40 18.71 -6.65
N ILE A 45 -10.16 18.39 -6.25
CA ILE A 45 -9.85 17.41 -5.22
C ILE A 45 -9.14 18.12 -4.08
N SER A 46 -9.60 17.89 -2.84
CA SER A 46 -8.96 18.48 -1.67
C SER A 46 -7.69 17.70 -1.30
N ARG A 47 -6.66 18.42 -0.82
CA ARG A 47 -5.44 17.79 -0.28
C ARG A 47 -5.76 16.80 0.86
N ALA A 48 -6.76 17.10 1.67
CA ALA A 48 -7.22 16.22 2.75
C ALA A 48 -7.76 14.88 2.22
N GLU A 49 -8.52 14.91 1.12
CA GLU A 49 -9.04 13.71 0.47
C GLU A 49 -7.92 12.84 -0.10
N VAL A 50 -6.92 13.45 -0.75
CA VAL A 50 -5.73 12.73 -1.25
C VAL A 50 -4.96 12.07 -0.10
N LEU A 51 -4.76 12.80 1.01
CA LEU A 51 -4.08 12.27 2.20
C LEU A 51 -4.85 11.09 2.83
N VAL A 52 -6.17 11.17 2.92
CA VAL A 52 -7.02 10.09 3.45
C VAL A 52 -6.95 8.86 2.54
N TRP A 53 -7.12 9.03 1.23
CA TRP A 53 -7.08 7.93 0.28
C TRP A 53 -5.74 7.19 0.29
N TYR A 54 -4.63 7.92 0.12
CA TYR A 54 -3.33 7.27 0.11
C TYR A 54 -2.88 6.82 1.50
N GLY A 55 -3.36 7.44 2.58
CA GLY A 55 -3.23 6.92 3.94
C GLY A 55 -3.91 5.55 4.11
N ALA A 56 -5.12 5.37 3.56
CA ALA A 56 -5.83 4.09 3.56
C ALA A 56 -5.10 3.04 2.71
N VAL A 57 -4.54 3.43 1.55
CA VAL A 57 -3.72 2.53 0.71
C VAL A 57 -2.46 2.09 1.45
N LEU A 58 -1.81 3.00 2.19
CA LEU A 58 -0.65 2.68 3.02
C LEU A 58 -0.98 1.63 4.08
N LEU A 59 -2.11 1.79 4.78
CA LEU A 59 -2.62 0.83 5.76
C LEU A 59 -2.92 -0.53 5.12
N ALA A 60 -3.57 -0.54 3.96
CA ALA A 60 -3.86 -1.77 3.22
C ALA A 60 -2.58 -2.51 2.82
N GLY A 61 -1.57 -1.77 2.33
CA GLY A 61 -0.25 -2.34 2.02
C GLY A 61 0.43 -2.94 3.25
N GLY A 62 0.39 -2.24 4.38
CA GLY A 62 0.91 -2.75 5.67
C GLY A 62 0.21 -4.03 6.14
N LEU A 63 -1.12 -4.10 6.00
CA LEU A 63 -1.90 -5.30 6.32
C LEU A 63 -1.50 -6.49 5.43
N LEU A 64 -1.32 -6.28 4.13
CA LEU A 64 -0.89 -7.34 3.21
C LEU A 64 0.50 -7.88 3.56
N VAL A 65 1.45 -6.99 3.85
CA VAL A 65 2.78 -7.39 4.32
C VAL A 65 2.68 -8.17 5.63
N GLY A 66 1.91 -7.69 6.61
CA GLY A 66 1.71 -8.34 7.89
C GLY A 66 1.10 -9.75 7.75
N LEU A 67 0.06 -9.89 6.92
CA LEU A 67 -0.57 -11.17 6.62
C LEU A 67 0.38 -12.12 5.89
N GLY A 68 1.15 -11.62 4.93
CA GLY A 68 2.16 -12.39 4.21
C GLY A 68 3.27 -12.90 5.15
N VAL A 69 3.77 -12.06 6.05
CA VAL A 69 4.75 -12.46 7.07
C VAL A 69 4.17 -13.49 8.03
N ARG A 70 2.94 -13.28 8.53
CA ARG A 70 2.25 -14.23 9.42
C ARG A 70 2.09 -15.60 8.75
N ARG A 71 1.62 -15.64 7.50
CA ARG A 71 1.48 -16.87 6.71
C ARG A 71 2.83 -17.57 6.50
N ARG A 72 3.88 -16.82 6.14
CA ARG A 72 5.24 -17.37 5.96
C ARG A 72 5.79 -18.01 7.24
N ARG A 73 5.50 -17.44 8.41
CA ARG A 73 5.90 -18.02 9.71
C ARG A 73 5.16 -19.32 10.01
N LEU A 74 3.86 -19.39 9.68
CA LEU A 74 3.05 -20.61 9.88
C LEU A 74 3.49 -21.75 8.95
N THR A 75 3.84 -21.47 7.69
CA THR A 75 4.31 -22.51 6.74
C THR A 75 5.73 -23.00 7.03
N ARG A 76 6.49 -22.31 7.89
CA ARG A 76 7.85 -22.71 8.30
C ARG A 76 7.89 -23.55 9.59
N LYS A 77 6.79 -23.61 10.34
CA LYS A 77 6.63 -24.51 11.50
C LYS A 77 6.06 -25.84 11.02
#